data_AF-A0A955MLR1-F1
#
_entry.id   AF-A0A955MLR1-F1
#
_cell.length_a   1.000
_cell.length_b   1.000
_cell.length_c   1.000
_cell.angle_alpha   90.00
_cell.angle_beta   90.00
_cell.angle_gamma   90.00
#
_symmetry.space_group_name_H-M   'P 1'
#
loop_
_entity.id
_entity.type
_entity.pdbx_description
1 polymer ?
#
loop_
_entity_poly.entity_id
_entity_poly.type
_entity_poly.pdbx_seq_one_letter_code
_entity_poly.pdbx_strand_id
1 'polypeptide(L)'
;MKNKPLIVATIVIGATVILNFLVPEPVVHTKQGDRISSLLPLQIDDWSSQGNLGVSEEVKRILGTDDIVHRFYGRPDDPRKVLLSLVFSGGHRHSMHPPEVCYQSQGYTLTGRSVKEVSPDCKATVLNLNDGSGQETLVNYWFYSQGRETPSYMWHQVHLVMNQVLFQSQPSVLVRFSTSVSNSDQEAAQQFMSEFIGDSASTIREVLQSAVESSTQRTAQADSN
;
A
#
# COMPACT_ATOMS: atom_id res chain seq x y z
N MET A 1 50.36 11.54 9.58
CA MET A 1 49.07 10.87 9.85
C MET A 1 47.82 11.73 9.53
N LYS A 2 47.94 12.87 8.82
CA LYS A 2 46.82 13.83 8.61
C LYS A 2 45.87 13.52 7.44
N ASN A 3 46.17 12.49 6.66
CA ASN A 3 45.52 12.14 5.40
C ASN A 3 44.61 10.89 5.50
N LYS A 4 44.59 10.22 6.64
CA LYS A 4 43.64 9.13 6.93
C LYS A 4 42.17 9.53 6.75
N PRO A 5 41.68 10.71 7.23
CA PRO A 5 40.28 11.08 7.02
C PRO A 5 39.96 11.36 5.55
N LEU A 6 40.92 11.89 4.78
CA LEU A 6 40.74 12.15 3.35
C LEU A 6 40.60 10.83 2.56
N ILE A 7 41.45 9.83 2.87
CA ILE A 7 41.41 8.51 2.23
C ILE A 7 40.08 7.80 2.53
N VAL A 8 39.62 7.86 3.79
CA VAL A 8 38.32 7.28 4.19
C VAL A 8 37.17 7.96 3.43
N ALA A 9 37.16 9.29 3.34
CA ALA A 9 36.13 10.01 2.59
C ALA A 9 36.13 9.63 1.10
N THR A 10 37.29 9.51 0.47
CA THR A 10 37.39 9.09 -0.94
C THR A 10 36.90 7.66 -1.15
N ILE A 11 37.21 6.73 -0.24
CA ILE A 11 36.72 5.35 -0.33
C ILE A 11 35.20 5.32 -0.18
N VAL A 12 34.63 6.06 0.77
CA VAL A 12 33.18 6.12 0.98
C VAL A 12 32.49 6.72 -0.24
N ILE A 13 32.96 7.84 -0.78
CA ILE A 13 32.38 8.47 -1.98
C ILE A 13 32.50 7.53 -3.18
N GLY A 14 33.67 6.93 -3.40
CA GLY A 14 33.90 5.97 -4.47
C GLY A 14 32.98 4.75 -4.37
N ALA A 15 32.83 4.19 -3.17
CA ALA A 15 31.89 3.10 -2.90
C ALA A 15 30.45 3.51 -3.17
N THR A 16 30.00 4.69 -2.73
CA THR A 16 28.64 5.19 -2.98
C THR A 16 28.38 5.39 -4.47
N VAL A 17 29.34 5.95 -5.22
CA VAL A 17 29.21 6.13 -6.67
C VAL A 17 29.14 4.77 -7.38
N ILE A 18 30.02 3.84 -7.03
CA ILE A 18 30.01 2.47 -7.59
C ILE A 18 28.69 1.77 -7.26
N LEU A 19 28.21 1.87 -6.01
CA LEU A 19 26.90 1.34 -5.61
C LEU A 19 25.76 1.95 -6.44
N ASN A 20 25.81 3.25 -6.75
CA ASN A 20 24.79 3.90 -7.57
C ASN A 20 24.77 3.38 -9.02
N PHE A 21 25.92 2.99 -9.57
CA PHE A 21 26.01 2.37 -10.89
C PHE A 21 25.67 0.87 -10.89
N LEU A 22 25.86 0.18 -9.76
CA LEU A 22 25.57 -1.25 -9.64
C LEU A 22 24.12 -1.55 -9.26
N VAL A 23 23.44 -0.62 -8.59
CA VAL A 23 22.03 -0.77 -8.23
C VAL A 23 21.18 -0.42 -9.46
N PRO A 24 20.45 -1.38 -10.06
CA PRO A 24 19.61 -1.09 -11.21
C PRO A 24 18.55 -0.04 -10.87
N GLU A 25 18.27 0.86 -11.82
CA GLU A 25 17.09 1.72 -11.75
C GLU A 25 15.84 0.84 -11.56
N PRO A 26 14.92 1.20 -10.66
CA PRO A 26 13.72 0.41 -10.48
C PRO A 26 12.88 0.40 -11.76
N VAL A 27 12.45 -0.79 -12.18
CA VAL A 27 11.56 -0.95 -13.34
C VAL A 27 10.20 -0.35 -13.02
N VAL A 28 9.79 0.64 -13.81
CA VAL A 28 8.47 1.27 -13.70
C VAL A 28 7.44 0.37 -14.35
N HIS A 29 6.64 -0.31 -13.53
CA HIS A 29 5.46 -0.99 -14.03
C HIS A 29 4.32 0.02 -14.14
N THR A 30 3.76 0.17 -15.34
CA THR A 30 2.59 1.01 -15.61
C THR A 30 1.40 0.13 -15.98
N LYS A 31 0.18 0.55 -15.58
CA LYS A 31 -1.13 -0.08 -15.86
C LYS A 31 -1.47 -1.32 -15.02
N GLN A 32 -0.88 -1.48 -13.84
CA GLN A 32 -1.35 -2.50 -12.90
C GLN A 32 -2.75 -2.18 -12.35
N GLY A 33 -3.07 -0.89 -12.16
CA GLY A 33 -4.34 -0.45 -11.59
C GLY A 33 -5.56 -0.91 -12.40
N ASP A 34 -5.58 -0.66 -13.71
CA ASP A 34 -6.68 -1.03 -14.60
C ASP A 34 -6.93 -2.54 -14.65
N ARG A 35 -5.86 -3.33 -14.73
CA ARG A 35 -5.94 -4.80 -14.75
C ARG A 35 -6.43 -5.33 -13.41
N ILE A 36 -5.91 -4.82 -12.31
CA ILE A 36 -6.32 -5.29 -10.98
C ILE A 36 -7.76 -4.89 -10.69
N SER A 37 -8.14 -3.71 -11.14
CA SER A 37 -9.51 -3.24 -11.06
C SER A 37 -10.51 -4.18 -11.73
N SER A 38 -10.15 -4.80 -12.86
CA SER A 38 -11.01 -5.76 -13.56
C SER A 38 -11.01 -7.17 -12.92
N LEU A 39 -9.93 -7.54 -12.22
CA LEU A 39 -9.82 -8.81 -11.50
C LEU A 39 -10.54 -8.78 -10.15
N LEU A 40 -10.64 -7.60 -9.53
CA LEU A 40 -11.36 -7.45 -8.29
C LEU A 40 -12.87 -7.60 -8.57
N PRO A 41 -13.58 -8.55 -7.93
CA PRO A 41 -14.99 -8.79 -8.22
C PRO A 41 -15.88 -7.68 -7.66
N LEU A 42 -17.08 -7.50 -8.22
CA LEU A 42 -18.07 -6.55 -7.70
C LEU A 42 -18.83 -7.11 -6.49
N GLN A 43 -18.80 -8.42 -6.30
CA GLN A 43 -19.39 -9.11 -5.17
C GLN A 43 -18.35 -10.00 -4.50
N ILE A 44 -18.23 -9.89 -3.18
CA ILE A 44 -17.38 -10.73 -2.34
C ILE A 44 -18.28 -11.21 -1.20
N ASP A 45 -18.68 -12.48 -1.23
CA ASP A 45 -19.70 -13.02 -0.33
C ASP A 45 -20.97 -12.11 -0.32
N ASP A 46 -21.34 -11.59 0.85
CA ASP A 46 -22.49 -10.69 1.04
C ASP A 46 -22.17 -9.21 0.74
N TRP A 47 -20.91 -8.89 0.44
CA TRP A 47 -20.47 -7.54 0.15
C TRP A 47 -20.63 -7.21 -1.32
N SER A 48 -21.25 -6.07 -1.61
CA SER A 48 -21.48 -5.59 -2.97
C SER A 48 -20.83 -4.24 -3.22
N SER A 49 -20.39 -4.04 -4.46
CA SER A 49 -19.81 -2.80 -4.96
C SER A 49 -20.56 -2.30 -6.19
N GLN A 50 -20.67 -0.98 -6.32
CA GLN A 50 -21.19 -0.32 -7.52
C GLN A 50 -20.11 -0.09 -8.59
N GLY A 51 -18.86 -0.49 -8.31
CA GLY A 51 -17.72 -0.32 -9.21
C GLY A 51 -16.63 0.58 -8.64
N ASN A 52 -15.67 0.91 -9.51
CA ASN A 52 -14.51 1.70 -9.13
C ASN A 52 -14.85 3.18 -8.98
N LEU A 53 -14.19 3.81 -8.02
CA LEU A 53 -14.19 5.24 -7.86
C LEU A 53 -13.08 5.85 -8.71
N GLY A 54 -13.38 6.97 -9.35
CA GLY A 54 -12.35 7.80 -9.97
C GLY A 54 -11.37 8.32 -8.93
N VAL A 55 -10.09 8.35 -9.30
CA VAL A 55 -9.02 8.92 -8.47
C VAL A 55 -8.62 10.25 -9.09
N SER A 56 -8.59 11.32 -8.28
CA SER A 56 -8.24 12.65 -8.78
C SER A 56 -6.76 12.71 -9.19
N GLU A 57 -6.45 13.59 -10.15
CA GLU A 57 -5.07 13.84 -10.60
C GLU A 57 -4.17 14.34 -9.46
N GLU A 58 -4.75 15.05 -8.48
CA GLU A 58 -4.03 15.44 -7.27
C GLU A 58 -3.59 14.24 -6.45
N VAL A 59 -4.48 13.27 -6.21
CA VAL A 59 -4.15 12.05 -5.46
C VAL A 59 -3.09 11.22 -6.20
N LYS A 60 -3.22 11.06 -7.52
CA LYS A 60 -2.22 10.38 -8.36
C LYS A 60 -0.84 11.05 -8.28
N ARG A 61 -0.82 12.39 -8.35
CA ARG A 61 0.42 13.19 -8.23
C ARG A 61 1.07 13.05 -6.86
N ILE A 62 0.28 13.08 -5.78
CA ILE A 62 0.79 12.93 -4.41
C ILE A 62 1.34 11.52 -4.20
N LEU A 63 0.63 10.50 -4.67
CA LEU A 63 1.05 9.10 -4.57
C LEU A 63 2.11 8.71 -5.61
N GLY A 64 2.41 9.57 -6.58
CA GLY A 64 3.39 9.34 -7.63
C GLY A 64 3.10 8.10 -8.48
N THR A 65 1.82 7.73 -8.64
CA THR A 65 1.40 6.54 -9.39
C THR A 65 -0.02 6.70 -9.93
N ASP A 66 -0.23 6.20 -11.15
CA ASP A 66 -1.56 6.07 -11.75
C ASP A 66 -2.22 4.73 -11.38
N ASP A 67 -1.45 3.78 -10.85
CA ASP A 67 -1.91 2.44 -10.52
C ASP A 67 -2.56 2.44 -9.14
N ILE A 68 -3.80 2.97 -9.10
CA ILE A 68 -4.61 3.11 -7.91
C ILE A 68 -6.00 2.52 -8.16
N VAL A 69 -6.46 1.66 -7.26
CA VAL A 69 -7.83 1.15 -7.24
C VAL A 69 -8.52 1.65 -5.99
N HIS A 70 -9.67 2.30 -6.15
CA HIS A 70 -10.56 2.67 -5.06
C HIS A 70 -11.94 2.06 -5.30
N ARG A 71 -12.48 1.37 -4.29
CA ARG A 71 -13.77 0.70 -4.40
C ARG A 71 -14.48 0.64 -3.06
N PHE A 72 -15.74 1.08 -3.04
CA PHE A 72 -16.61 0.85 -1.87
C PHE A 72 -17.24 -0.52 -1.93
N TYR A 73 -17.28 -1.17 -0.77
CA TYR A 73 -18.08 -2.38 -0.51
C TYR A 73 -19.03 -2.12 0.65
N GLY A 74 -20.26 -2.61 0.54
CA GLY A 74 -21.26 -2.55 1.61
C GLY A 74 -22.24 -3.71 1.53
N ARG A 75 -23.08 -3.85 2.55
CA ARG A 75 -24.15 -4.86 2.63
C ARG A 75 -25.53 -4.17 2.57
N PRO A 76 -26.59 -4.85 2.10
CA PRO A 76 -27.92 -4.24 1.97
C PRO A 76 -28.50 -3.71 3.29
N ASP A 77 -28.23 -4.39 4.41
CA ASP A 77 -28.82 -4.09 5.72
C ASP A 77 -27.93 -3.22 6.61
N ASP A 78 -26.82 -2.70 6.08
CA ASP A 78 -25.88 -1.86 6.82
C ASP A 78 -25.57 -0.57 6.03
N PRO A 79 -25.81 0.62 6.61
CA PRO A 79 -25.49 1.88 5.94
C PRO A 79 -23.98 2.14 5.81
N ARG A 80 -23.14 1.43 6.56
CA ARG A 80 -21.68 1.58 6.52
C ARG A 80 -21.11 1.00 5.23
N LYS A 81 -19.96 1.54 4.82
CA LYS A 81 -19.22 1.08 3.64
C LYS A 81 -17.74 1.03 3.96
N VAL A 82 -17.07 -0.01 3.46
CA VAL A 82 -15.62 -0.09 3.49
C VAL A 82 -15.07 0.42 2.16
N LEU A 83 -14.21 1.43 2.21
CA LEU A 83 -13.39 1.84 1.07
C LEU A 83 -12.13 0.96 1.03
N LEU A 84 -12.05 0.07 0.05
CA LEU A 84 -10.82 -0.60 -0.33
C LEU A 84 -10.00 0.32 -1.24
N SER A 85 -8.73 0.49 -0.89
CA SER A 85 -7.75 1.26 -1.63
C SER A 85 -6.50 0.41 -1.84
N LEU A 86 -6.17 0.12 -3.09
CA LEU A 86 -4.93 -0.54 -3.50
C LEU A 86 -4.07 0.47 -4.24
N VAL A 87 -2.87 0.75 -3.74
CA VAL A 87 -1.93 1.68 -4.36
C VAL A 87 -0.65 0.92 -4.70
N PHE A 88 -0.32 0.82 -5.98
CA PHE A 88 0.84 0.07 -6.46
C PHE A 88 2.04 1.00 -6.63
N SER A 89 3.21 0.62 -6.09
CA SER A 89 4.45 1.34 -6.37
C SER A 89 4.85 1.07 -7.82
N GLY A 90 4.84 2.11 -8.65
CA GLY A 90 5.38 2.06 -10.02
C GLY A 90 6.91 1.97 -10.05
N GLY A 91 7.50 0.99 -9.36
CA GLY A 91 8.95 0.76 -9.23
C GLY A 91 9.67 1.71 -8.26
N HIS A 92 9.23 2.96 -8.12
CA HIS A 92 9.95 3.95 -7.31
C HIS A 92 9.68 3.82 -5.81
N ARG A 93 10.74 3.69 -5.02
CA ARG A 93 10.71 3.56 -3.55
C ARG A 93 10.11 4.79 -2.86
N HIS A 94 10.21 5.95 -3.49
CA HIS A 94 9.81 7.24 -2.92
C HIS A 94 8.30 7.49 -2.93
N SER A 95 7.52 6.66 -3.62
CA SER A 95 6.11 6.94 -3.92
C SER A 95 5.11 6.37 -2.89
N MET A 96 5.54 5.43 -2.03
CA MET A 96 4.64 4.81 -1.04
C MET A 96 5.02 5.21 0.38
N HIS A 97 4.31 6.20 0.93
CA HIS A 97 4.40 6.59 2.33
C HIS A 97 3.19 6.06 3.14
N PRO A 98 3.27 6.03 4.47
CA PRO A 98 2.13 5.67 5.32
C PRO A 98 0.91 6.60 5.08
N PRO A 99 -0.33 6.08 5.12
CA PRO A 99 -1.54 6.88 4.90
C PRO A 99 -1.66 8.09 5.82
N GLU A 100 -1.17 8.00 7.07
CA GLU A 100 -1.22 9.08 8.04
C GLU A 100 -0.62 10.39 7.51
N VAL A 101 0.44 10.32 6.68
CA VAL A 101 1.08 11.50 6.08
C VAL A 101 0.10 12.25 5.16
N CYS A 102 -0.61 11.52 4.30
CA CYS A 102 -1.61 12.11 3.42
C CYS A 102 -2.80 12.66 4.20
N TYR A 103 -3.33 11.89 5.16
CA TYR A 103 -4.49 12.33 5.94
C TYR A 103 -4.19 13.60 6.73
N GLN A 104 -3.02 13.68 7.37
CA GLN A 104 -2.59 14.88 8.08
C GLN A 104 -2.43 16.08 7.14
N SER A 105 -1.87 15.87 5.94
CA SER A 105 -1.76 16.94 4.93
C SER A 105 -3.13 17.44 4.44
N GLN A 106 -4.17 16.61 4.52
CA GLN A 106 -5.56 16.93 4.17
C GLN A 106 -6.34 17.55 5.35
N GLY A 107 -5.68 17.79 6.49
CA GLY A 107 -6.30 18.41 7.67
C GLY A 107 -6.87 17.43 8.69
N TYR A 108 -6.72 16.12 8.49
CA TYR A 108 -7.15 15.15 9.50
C TYR A 108 -6.22 15.16 10.72
N THR A 109 -6.80 15.07 11.90
CA THR A 109 -6.08 14.86 13.15
C THR A 109 -5.99 13.37 13.45
N LEU A 110 -4.78 12.85 13.66
CA LEU A 110 -4.56 11.49 14.12
C LEU A 110 -4.85 11.40 15.62
N THR A 111 -5.93 10.69 15.98
CA THR A 111 -6.38 10.52 17.36
C THR A 111 -5.94 9.20 17.98
N GLY A 112 -5.54 8.22 17.16
CA GLY A 112 -5.05 6.93 17.62
C GLY A 112 -4.25 6.18 16.57
N ARG A 113 -3.26 5.41 17.01
CA ARG A 113 -2.45 4.53 16.16
C ARG A 113 -2.07 3.27 16.92
N SER A 114 -2.30 2.11 16.32
CA SER A 114 -1.92 0.82 16.89
C SER A 114 -1.65 -0.21 15.79
N VAL A 115 -1.01 -1.33 16.15
CA VAL A 115 -0.92 -2.50 15.27
C VAL A 115 -1.78 -3.58 15.91
N LYS A 116 -2.74 -4.11 15.15
CA LYS A 116 -3.70 -5.11 15.63
C LYS A 116 -3.86 -6.21 14.59
N GLU A 117 -4.27 -7.38 15.06
CA GLU A 117 -4.79 -8.43 14.18
C GLU A 117 -6.22 -8.05 13.78
N VAL A 118 -6.46 -7.94 12.48
CA VAL A 118 -7.73 -7.43 11.92
C VAL A 118 -8.55 -8.55 11.27
N SER A 119 -7.93 -9.67 10.95
CA SER A 119 -8.54 -10.95 10.60
C SER A 119 -7.52 -12.07 10.89
N PRO A 120 -7.91 -13.36 10.90
CA PRO A 120 -6.97 -14.45 11.12
C PRO A 120 -5.74 -14.34 10.21
N ASP A 121 -4.56 -14.35 10.81
CA ASP A 121 -3.26 -14.22 10.13
C ASP A 121 -3.01 -12.88 9.40
N CYS A 122 -3.85 -11.86 9.61
CA CYS A 122 -3.68 -10.52 9.02
C CYS A 122 -3.47 -9.46 10.11
N LYS A 123 -2.27 -8.86 10.12
CA LYS A 123 -1.93 -7.72 10.99
C LYS A 123 -1.91 -6.43 10.20
N ALA A 124 -2.63 -5.43 10.71
CA ALA A 124 -2.69 -4.11 10.12
C ALA A 124 -2.26 -3.03 11.11
N THR A 125 -1.73 -1.93 10.58
CA THR A 125 -1.70 -0.67 11.31
C THR A 125 -3.10 -0.07 11.26
N VAL A 126 -3.66 0.21 12.43
CA VAL A 126 -4.97 0.80 12.65
C VAL A 126 -4.78 2.26 13.04
N LEU A 127 -5.42 3.17 12.30
CA LEU A 127 -5.44 4.60 12.55
C LEU A 127 -6.85 5.08 12.87
N ASN A 128 -6.98 5.89 13.90
CA ASN A 128 -8.18 6.67 14.18
C ASN A 128 -7.91 8.11 13.75
N LEU A 129 -8.75 8.63 12.87
CA LEU A 129 -8.61 9.96 12.29
C LEU A 129 -9.89 10.76 12.55
N ASN A 130 -9.74 12.06 12.76
CA ASN A 130 -10.84 13.01 12.86
C ASN A 130 -10.63 14.10 11.80
N ASP A 131 -11.67 14.44 11.03
CA ASP A 131 -11.59 15.42 9.94
C ASP A 131 -11.68 16.89 10.41
N GLY A 132 -11.79 17.13 11.72
CA GLY A 132 -11.98 18.45 12.32
C GLY A 132 -13.44 18.91 12.38
N SER A 133 -14.36 18.24 11.68
CA SER A 133 -15.82 18.46 11.77
C SER A 133 -16.49 17.61 12.86
N GLY A 134 -15.72 16.69 13.47
CA GLY A 134 -16.22 15.70 14.42
C GLY A 134 -16.50 14.35 13.77
N GLN A 135 -16.34 14.21 12.45
CA GLN A 135 -16.46 12.93 11.77
C GLN A 135 -15.18 12.12 11.98
N GLU A 136 -15.34 10.95 12.58
CA GLU A 136 -14.26 10.01 12.78
C GLU A 136 -14.17 9.01 11.61
N THR A 137 -12.94 8.67 11.23
CA THR A 137 -12.62 7.69 10.19
C THR A 137 -11.64 6.68 10.77
N LEU A 138 -11.96 5.41 10.61
CA LEU A 138 -11.08 4.30 10.96
C LEU A 138 -10.36 3.84 9.70
N VAL A 139 -9.05 3.61 9.79
CA VAL A 139 -8.22 3.15 8.66
C VAL A 139 -7.35 1.99 9.08
N ASN A 140 -7.46 0.86 8.37
CA ASN A 140 -6.58 -0.29 8.52
C ASN A 140 -5.71 -0.44 7.28
N TYR A 141 -4.40 -0.57 7.45
CA TYR A 141 -3.52 -0.75 6.31
C TYR A 141 -2.32 -1.64 6.59
N TRP A 142 -1.80 -2.22 5.51
CA TRP A 142 -0.53 -2.93 5.48
C TRP A 142 0.11 -2.82 4.10
N PHE A 143 1.37 -3.22 4.02
CA PHE A 143 2.11 -3.31 2.77
C PHE A 143 2.23 -4.77 2.35
N TYR A 144 2.03 -5.02 1.06
CA TYR A 144 2.19 -6.32 0.43
C TYR A 144 3.30 -6.28 -0.61
N SER A 145 4.25 -7.22 -0.53
CA SER A 145 5.26 -7.43 -1.57
C SER A 145 5.74 -8.89 -1.54
N GLN A 146 5.76 -9.56 -2.69
CA GLN A 146 6.22 -10.96 -2.83
C GLN A 146 5.61 -11.95 -1.83
N GLY A 147 4.30 -11.93 -1.65
CA GLY A 147 3.62 -12.83 -0.70
C GLY A 147 3.89 -12.52 0.78
N ARG A 148 4.61 -11.43 1.07
CA ARG A 148 4.84 -10.94 2.44
C ARG A 148 3.96 -9.75 2.73
N GLU A 149 3.29 -9.80 3.86
CA GLU A 149 2.48 -8.71 4.40
C GLU A 149 3.20 -8.10 5.62
N THR A 150 3.22 -6.78 5.73
CA THR A 150 3.76 -6.10 6.92
C THR A 150 2.95 -4.85 7.26
N PRO A 151 2.51 -4.68 8.53
CA PRO A 151 1.91 -3.43 8.98
C PRO A 151 2.97 -2.34 9.20
N SER A 152 4.25 -2.70 9.28
CA SER A 152 5.34 -1.76 9.55
C SER A 152 5.95 -1.21 8.27
N TYR A 153 5.86 0.11 8.12
CA TYR A 153 6.52 0.85 7.04
C TYR A 153 8.04 0.71 7.06
N MET A 154 8.67 0.74 8.24
CA MET A 154 10.13 0.60 8.35
C MET A 154 10.60 -0.77 7.88
N TRP A 155 9.94 -1.84 8.31
CA TRP A 155 10.25 -3.18 7.81
C TRP A 155 9.96 -3.32 6.33
N HIS A 156 8.90 -2.67 5.84
CA HIS A 156 8.62 -2.64 4.42
C HIS A 156 9.77 -2.03 3.61
N GLN A 157 10.28 -0.86 4.04
CA GLN A 157 11.41 -0.20 3.39
C GLN A 157 12.69 -1.04 3.42
N VAL A 158 13.00 -1.68 4.55
CA VAL A 158 14.14 -2.59 4.66
C VAL A 158 14.01 -3.76 3.67
N HIS A 159 12.83 -4.38 3.57
CA HIS A 159 12.60 -5.46 2.61
C HIS A 159 12.76 -5.01 1.16
N LEU A 160 12.24 -3.83 0.79
CA LEU A 160 12.42 -3.29 -0.55
C LEU A 160 13.89 -3.02 -0.89
N VAL A 161 14.65 -2.46 0.07
CA VAL A 161 16.09 -2.21 -0.10
C VAL A 161 16.84 -3.52 -0.29
N MET A 162 16.62 -4.49 0.60
CA MET A 162 17.28 -5.79 0.53
C MET A 162 16.93 -6.51 -0.77
N ASN A 163 15.67 -6.43 -1.21
CA ASN A 163 15.23 -7.06 -2.44
C ASN A 163 15.86 -6.43 -3.67
N GLN A 164 16.03 -5.11 -3.76
CA GLN A 164 16.68 -4.50 -4.92
C GLN A 164 18.22 -4.70 -4.92
N VAL A 165 18.83 -4.96 -3.77
CA VAL A 165 20.26 -5.28 -3.68
C VAL A 165 20.53 -6.74 -4.03
N LEU A 166 19.68 -7.66 -3.56
CA LEU A 166 19.85 -9.11 -3.74
C LEU A 166 19.13 -9.66 -4.99
N PHE A 167 18.10 -8.96 -5.46
CA PHE A 167 17.21 -9.33 -6.57
C PHE A 167 16.86 -8.07 -7.40
N GLN A 168 15.90 -8.17 -8.32
CA GLN A 168 15.39 -7.01 -9.08
C GLN A 168 14.38 -6.20 -8.25
N SER A 169 14.20 -4.91 -8.57
CA SER A 169 13.13 -4.08 -7.98
C SER A 169 11.77 -4.73 -8.23
N GLN A 170 10.93 -4.80 -7.20
CA GLN A 170 9.64 -5.48 -7.29
C GLN A 170 8.51 -4.57 -6.83
N PRO A 171 7.33 -4.65 -7.48
CA PRO A 171 6.19 -3.87 -7.08
C PRO A 171 5.75 -4.23 -5.67
N SER A 172 5.36 -3.18 -4.95
CA SER A 172 4.72 -3.22 -3.65
C SER A 172 3.32 -2.66 -3.77
N VAL A 173 2.43 -3.09 -2.89
CA VAL A 173 1.06 -2.59 -2.80
C VAL A 173 0.79 -2.12 -1.39
N LEU A 174 0.34 -0.88 -1.25
CA LEU A 174 -0.31 -0.42 -0.02
C LEU A 174 -1.77 -0.85 -0.10
N VAL A 175 -2.14 -1.77 0.79
CA VAL A 175 -3.51 -2.24 0.96
C VAL A 175 -4.11 -1.44 2.11
N ARG A 176 -5.16 -0.67 1.83
CA ARG A 176 -5.81 0.20 2.81
C ARG A 176 -7.33 0.00 2.78
N PHE A 177 -7.91 -0.12 3.96
CA PHE A 177 -9.35 -0.16 4.21
C PHE A 177 -9.71 1.03 5.06
N SER A 178 -10.81 1.70 4.76
CA SER A 178 -11.31 2.77 5.63
C SER A 178 -12.83 2.77 5.70
N THR A 179 -13.37 3.10 6.88
CA THR A 179 -14.81 3.28 7.10
C THR A 179 -15.05 4.50 7.98
N SER A 180 -16.19 5.15 7.81
CA SER A 180 -16.66 6.15 8.76
C SER A 180 -17.04 5.49 10.08
N VAL A 181 -16.73 6.14 11.19
CA VAL A 181 -17.22 5.77 12.51
C VAL A 181 -18.53 6.52 12.76
N SER A 182 -19.59 5.78 13.10
CA SER A 182 -20.90 6.34 13.43
C SER A 182 -21.12 6.28 14.93
N ASN A 183 -21.78 7.30 15.49
CA ASN A 183 -22.08 7.40 16.93
C ASN A 183 -20.87 7.26 17.86
N SER A 184 -19.67 7.60 17.37
CA SER A 184 -18.39 7.42 18.09
C SER A 184 -18.10 5.98 18.51
N ASP A 185 -18.72 4.98 17.86
CA ASP A 185 -18.52 3.57 18.14
C ASP A 185 -17.41 2.98 17.25
N GLN A 186 -16.17 3.15 17.71
CA GLN A 186 -14.98 2.66 17.02
C GLN A 186 -14.89 1.13 17.01
N GLU A 187 -15.45 0.46 18.01
CA GLU A 187 -15.44 -1.00 18.10
C GLU A 187 -16.36 -1.61 17.05
N ALA A 188 -17.58 -1.09 16.91
CA ALA A 188 -18.51 -1.52 15.86
C ALA A 188 -17.95 -1.25 14.46
N ALA A 189 -17.28 -0.11 14.25
CA ALA A 189 -16.62 0.21 12.99
C ALA A 189 -15.45 -0.75 12.68
N GLN A 190 -14.65 -1.08 13.70
CA GLN A 190 -13.55 -2.03 13.57
C GLN A 190 -14.07 -3.45 13.28
N GLN A 191 -15.12 -3.90 13.97
CA GLN A 191 -15.73 -5.20 13.73
C GLN A 191 -16.25 -5.30 12.30
N PHE A 192 -17.02 -4.30 11.85
CA PHE A 192 -17.54 -4.25 10.48
C PHE A 192 -16.43 -4.32 9.43
N MET A 193 -15.32 -3.59 9.65
CA MET A 193 -14.17 -3.64 8.74
C MET A 193 -13.44 -4.98 8.81
N SER A 194 -13.29 -5.56 10.00
CA SER A 194 -12.67 -6.88 10.22
C SER A 194 -13.45 -8.00 9.53
N GLU A 195 -14.79 -7.96 9.53
CA GLU A 195 -15.63 -8.89 8.78
C GLU A 195 -15.33 -8.82 7.28
N PHE A 196 -15.32 -7.61 6.69
CA PHE A 196 -14.96 -7.45 5.28
C PHE A 196 -13.53 -7.92 4.98
N ILE A 197 -12.56 -7.60 5.84
CA ILE A 197 -11.17 -8.03 5.66
C ILE A 197 -11.08 -9.57 5.71
N GLY A 198 -11.84 -10.23 6.58
CA GLY A 198 -11.92 -11.69 6.66
C GLY A 198 -12.50 -12.31 5.39
N ASP A 199 -13.69 -11.87 5.01
CA ASP A 199 -14.43 -12.36 3.83
C ASP A 199 -13.64 -12.14 2.52
N SER A 200 -12.95 -11.00 2.42
CA SER A 200 -12.19 -10.63 1.21
C SER A 200 -10.74 -11.12 1.19
N ALA A 201 -10.22 -11.72 2.26
CA ALA A 201 -8.79 -12.01 2.41
C ALA A 201 -8.22 -12.88 1.28
N SER A 202 -8.91 -13.97 0.93
CA SER A 202 -8.49 -14.89 -0.16
C SER A 202 -8.50 -14.16 -1.51
N THR A 203 -9.64 -13.53 -1.84
CA THR A 203 -9.84 -12.79 -3.08
C THR A 203 -8.78 -11.70 -3.27
N ILE A 204 -8.53 -10.89 -2.24
CA ILE A 204 -7.52 -9.82 -2.30
C ILE A 204 -6.14 -10.42 -2.47
N ARG A 205 -5.80 -11.48 -1.74
CA ARG A 205 -4.46 -12.11 -1.84
C ARG A 205 -4.22 -12.70 -3.23
N GLU A 206 -5.20 -13.38 -3.83
CA GLU A 206 -5.12 -13.91 -5.20
C GLU A 206 -4.93 -12.78 -6.22
N VAL A 207 -5.71 -11.71 -6.10
CA VAL A 207 -5.59 -10.52 -6.96
C VAL A 207 -4.18 -9.92 -6.83
N LEU A 208 -3.67 -9.74 -5.61
CA LEU A 208 -2.33 -9.21 -5.35
C LEU A 208 -1.21 -10.12 -5.88
N GLN A 209 -1.34 -11.44 -5.75
CA GLN A 209 -0.39 -12.41 -6.30
C GLN A 209 -0.34 -12.32 -7.83
N SER A 210 -1.50 -12.30 -8.49
CA SER A 210 -1.60 -12.16 -9.95
C SER A 210 -1.05 -10.84 -10.48
N ALA A 211 -1.08 -9.78 -9.66
CA ALA A 211 -0.47 -8.49 -9.95
C ALA A 211 1.05 -8.61 -10.01
N VAL A 212 1.63 -9.17 -8.94
CA VAL A 212 3.08 -9.29 -8.77
C VAL A 212 3.68 -10.23 -9.82
N GLU A 213 3.08 -11.40 -10.07
CA GLU A 213 3.60 -12.36 -11.06
C GLU A 213 3.65 -11.77 -12.48
N SER A 214 2.63 -11.01 -12.86
CA SER A 214 2.58 -10.37 -14.19
C SER A 214 3.64 -9.28 -14.38
N SER A 215 4.08 -8.67 -13.29
CA SER A 215 5.13 -7.66 -13.32
C SER A 215 6.50 -8.31 -13.52
N THR A 216 6.76 -9.44 -12.84
CA THR A 216 8.01 -10.20 -12.94
C THR A 216 8.21 -10.78 -14.35
N GLN A 217 7.13 -11.29 -14.97
CA GLN A 217 7.20 -11.86 -16.33
C GLN A 217 7.52 -10.80 -17.40
N ARG A 218 7.02 -9.57 -17.27
CA ARG A 218 7.35 -8.49 -18.21
C ARG A 218 8.81 -8.06 -18.15
N THR A 219 9.39 -8.03 -16.95
CA THR A 219 10.82 -7.70 -16.78
C THR A 219 11.71 -8.74 -17.44
N ALA A 220 11.43 -10.04 -17.21
CA ALA A 220 12.21 -11.13 -17.80
C ALA A 220 12.19 -11.13 -19.35
N GLN A 221 11.11 -10.65 -19.96
CA GLN A 221 10.98 -10.58 -21.42
C GLN A 221 11.64 -9.32 -22.02
N ALA A 222 11.73 -8.23 -21.26
CA ALA A 222 12.45 -7.02 -21.68
C ALA A 222 13.98 -7.22 -21.70
N ASP A 223 14.52 -8.04 -20.79
CA ASP A 223 15.96 -8.34 -20.68
C ASP A 223 16.46 -9.38 -21.73
N SER A 224 15.55 -9.95 -22.53
CA SER A 224 15.84 -10.98 -23.54
C SER A 224 15.95 -10.47 -24.98
N ASN A 225 15.79 -9.16 -25.20
CA ASN A 225 15.92 -8.47 -26.50
C ASN A 225 17.10 -7.48 -26.47
#